data_AF-A0A386ZFH6-F1
#
_entry.id   AF-A0A386ZFH6-F1
#
_cell.length_a   1.000
_cell.length_b   1.000
_cell.length_c   1.000
_cell.angle_alpha   90.00
_cell.angle_beta   90.00
_cell.angle_gamma   90.00
#
_symmetry.space_group_name_H-M   'P 1'
#
loop_
_entity.id
_entity.type
_entity.pdbx_description
1 polymer ?
#
loop_
_entity_poly.entity_id
_entity_poly.type
_entity_poly.pdbx_seq_one_letter_code
_entity_poly.pdbx_strand_id
1 'polypeptide(L)'
;MTVIRILLGAFGIGVAVYGIELLLKMSATDLRSVAAWFVGAILAENLIFGPLAALAGVLGHYVLPPRWWPAYTVGACTSLALILVAVPVLGRGGAVPGNDTILDRDYPLGLLAALAVVWAAVAAYLLVSGRRTRAAAAGPRNAHPANDSGH
;
A
#
# COMPACT_ATOMS: atom_id res chain seq x y z
N MET A 1 22.38 -8.26 -19.62
CA MET A 1 21.12 -7.46 -19.65
C MET A 1 20.11 -7.96 -20.69
N THR A 2 20.54 -8.26 -21.93
CA THR A 2 19.63 -8.71 -23.01
C THR A 2 18.99 -10.08 -22.75
N VAL A 3 19.74 -11.06 -22.24
CA VAL A 3 19.20 -12.41 -21.95
C VAL A 3 18.08 -12.37 -20.90
N ILE A 4 18.27 -11.65 -19.79
CA ILE A 4 17.23 -11.48 -18.76
C ILE A 4 15.97 -10.84 -19.35
N ARG A 5 16.12 -9.80 -20.19
CA ARG A 5 14.97 -9.17 -20.88
C ARG A 5 14.25 -10.12 -21.81
N ILE A 6 14.98 -10.94 -22.57
CA ILE A 6 14.39 -11.97 -23.44
C ILE A 6 13.65 -13.01 -22.60
N LEU A 7 14.24 -13.48 -21.51
CA LEU A 7 13.60 -14.45 -20.62
C LEU A 7 12.33 -13.89 -19.98
N LEU A 8 12.35 -12.64 -19.51
CA LEU A 8 11.16 -11.98 -18.98
C LEU A 8 10.08 -11.79 -20.05
N GLY A 9 10.48 -11.43 -21.28
CA GLY A 9 9.56 -11.31 -22.42
C GLY A 9 8.92 -12.65 -22.78
N ALA A 10 9.72 -13.70 -22.94
CA ALA A 10 9.24 -15.05 -23.25
C ALA A 10 8.34 -15.60 -22.13
N PHE A 11 8.72 -15.38 -20.87
CA PHE A 11 7.89 -15.76 -19.72
C PHE A 11 6.56 -15.01 -19.71
N GLY A 12 6.57 -13.70 -19.90
CA GLY A 12 5.35 -12.88 -19.96
C GLY A 12 4.41 -13.31 -21.09
N ILE A 13 4.96 -13.60 -22.27
CA ILE A 13 4.18 -14.15 -23.40
C ILE A 13 3.60 -15.52 -23.04
N GLY A 14 4.40 -16.40 -22.42
CA GLY A 14 3.94 -17.72 -21.99
C GLY A 14 2.77 -17.64 -20.99
N VAL A 15 2.85 -16.74 -20.01
CA VAL A 15 1.77 -16.48 -19.05
C VAL A 15 0.53 -15.92 -19.75
N ALA A 16 0.70 -15.01 -20.71
CA ALA A 16 -0.43 -14.44 -21.46
C ALA A 16 -1.15 -15.50 -22.31
N VAL A 17 -0.41 -16.33 -23.03
CA VAL A 17 -0.97 -17.45 -23.82
C VAL A 17 -1.71 -18.42 -22.91
N TYR A 18 -1.11 -18.80 -21.79
CA TYR A 18 -1.73 -19.69 -20.81
C TYR A 18 -3.04 -19.10 -20.24
N GLY A 19 -3.04 -17.80 -19.90
CA GLY A 19 -4.23 -17.10 -19.45
C GLY A 19 -5.34 -17.05 -20.50
N ILE A 20 -5.00 -16.82 -21.78
CA ILE A 20 -5.96 -16.85 -22.88
C ILE A 20 -6.55 -18.25 -23.04
N GLU A 21 -5.74 -19.30 -22.98
CA GLU A 21 -6.25 -20.68 -23.04
C GLU A 21 -7.24 -21.00 -21.91
N LEU A 22 -6.97 -20.50 -20.69
CA LEU A 22 -7.89 -20.62 -19.56
C LEU A 22 -9.23 -19.91 -19.84
N LEU A 23 -9.18 -18.69 -20.38
CA LEU A 23 -10.39 -17.92 -20.73
C LEU A 23 -11.21 -18.61 -21.83
N LEU A 24 -10.56 -19.20 -22.83
CA LEU A 24 -11.24 -19.90 -23.93
C LEU A 24 -11.95 -21.18 -23.47
N LYS A 25 -11.54 -21.74 -22.33
CA LYS A 25 -12.19 -22.92 -21.72
C LYS A 25 -13.37 -22.56 -20.81
N MET A 26 -13.61 -21.27 -20.53
CA MET A 26 -14.68 -20.82 -19.64
C MET A 26 -16.05 -20.82 -20.33
N SER A 27 -17.11 -20.90 -19.52
CA SER A 27 -18.47 -20.72 -20.02
C SER A 27 -18.71 -19.26 -20.44
N ALA A 28 -19.71 -19.02 -21.30
CA ALA A 28 -20.07 -17.65 -21.70
C ALA A 28 -20.50 -16.76 -20.52
N THR A 29 -21.03 -17.36 -19.45
CA THR A 29 -21.42 -16.62 -18.23
C THR A 29 -20.18 -16.18 -17.46
N ASP A 30 -19.20 -17.06 -17.29
CA ASP A 30 -17.94 -16.73 -16.62
C ASP A 30 -17.17 -15.67 -17.40
N LEU A 31 -17.12 -15.79 -18.73
CA LEU A 31 -16.43 -14.82 -19.58
C LEU A 31 -17.06 -13.42 -19.48
N ARG A 32 -18.39 -13.32 -19.39
CA ARG A 32 -19.09 -12.05 -19.12
C ARG A 32 -18.75 -11.49 -17.74
N SER A 33 -18.66 -12.35 -16.72
CA SER A 33 -18.25 -11.95 -15.37
C SER A 33 -16.81 -11.41 -15.38
N VAL A 34 -15.88 -12.10 -16.04
CA VAL A 34 -14.50 -11.64 -16.22
C VAL A 34 -14.46 -10.29 -16.91
N ALA A 35 -15.20 -10.12 -18.01
CA ALA A 35 -15.25 -8.85 -18.73
C ALA A 35 -15.82 -7.72 -17.86
N ALA A 36 -16.89 -7.99 -17.10
CA ALA A 36 -17.49 -7.03 -16.19
C ALA A 36 -16.51 -6.62 -15.08
N TRP A 37 -15.80 -7.56 -14.47
CA TRP A 37 -14.78 -7.27 -13.46
C TRP A 37 -13.55 -6.57 -14.03
N PHE A 38 -13.10 -6.94 -15.22
CA PHE A 38 -11.98 -6.29 -15.89
C PHE A 38 -12.28 -4.81 -16.15
N VAL A 39 -13.43 -4.52 -16.77
CA VAL A 39 -13.87 -3.15 -17.01
C VAL A 39 -14.15 -2.42 -15.69
N GLY A 40 -14.87 -3.06 -14.77
CA GLY A 40 -15.21 -2.48 -13.47
C GLY A 40 -13.99 -2.11 -12.64
N ALA A 41 -12.97 -2.97 -12.60
CA ALA A 41 -11.72 -2.71 -11.88
C ALA A 41 -10.95 -1.53 -12.51
N ILE A 42 -10.83 -1.48 -13.83
CA ILE A 42 -10.19 -0.36 -14.54
C ILE A 42 -10.90 0.95 -14.24
N LEU A 43 -12.24 0.96 -14.31
CA LEU A 43 -13.03 2.16 -14.04
C LEU A 43 -12.90 2.57 -12.57
N ALA A 44 -12.99 1.64 -11.63
CA ALA A 44 -12.80 1.94 -10.21
C ALA A 44 -11.40 2.51 -9.93
N GLU A 45 -10.36 1.94 -10.55
CA GLU A 45 -8.98 2.42 -10.43
C GLU A 45 -8.84 3.85 -10.94
N ASN A 46 -9.36 4.14 -12.13
CA ASN A 46 -9.15 5.43 -12.78
C ASN A 46 -10.09 6.53 -12.28
N LEU A 47 -11.31 6.19 -11.85
CA LEU A 47 -12.33 7.17 -11.49
C LEU A 47 -12.49 7.33 -9.98
N ILE A 48 -12.05 6.36 -9.17
CA ILE A 48 -12.19 6.40 -7.72
C ILE A 48 -10.80 6.41 -7.07
N PHE A 49 -10.03 5.34 -7.23
CA PHE A 49 -8.77 5.21 -6.50
C PHE A 49 -7.71 6.23 -6.95
N GLY A 50 -7.57 6.47 -8.25
CA GLY A 50 -6.66 7.47 -8.81
C GLY A 50 -6.96 8.89 -8.30
N PRO A 51 -8.20 9.39 -8.43
CA PRO A 51 -8.58 10.69 -7.90
C PRO A 51 -8.45 10.80 -6.38
N LEU A 52 -8.81 9.76 -5.63
CA LEU A 52 -8.62 9.75 -4.18
C LEU A 52 -7.14 9.75 -3.78
N ALA A 53 -6.29 9.01 -4.50
CA ALA A 53 -4.85 9.02 -4.28
C ALA A 53 -4.24 10.39 -4.61
N ALA A 54 -4.66 11.01 -5.72
CA ALA A 54 -4.26 12.37 -6.08
C ALA A 54 -4.70 13.38 -5.01
N LEU A 55 -5.96 13.31 -4.55
CA LEU A 55 -6.47 14.17 -3.49
C LEU A 55 -5.71 13.97 -2.19
N ALA A 56 -5.45 12.72 -1.77
CA ALA A 56 -4.66 12.42 -0.59
C ALA A 56 -3.23 12.96 -0.71
N GLY A 57 -2.63 12.90 -1.91
CA GLY A 57 -1.34 13.51 -2.18
C GLY A 57 -1.39 15.04 -2.06
N VAL A 58 -2.35 15.69 -2.71
CA VAL A 58 -2.51 17.15 -2.64
C VAL A 58 -2.76 17.61 -1.20
N LEU A 59 -3.67 16.97 -0.47
CA LEU A 59 -3.95 17.30 0.93
C LEU A 59 -2.73 17.03 1.82
N GLY A 60 -2.03 15.90 1.60
CA GLY A 60 -0.79 15.58 2.29
C GLY A 60 0.28 16.65 2.07
N HIS A 61 0.34 17.26 0.88
CA HIS A 61 1.30 18.32 0.57
C HIS A 61 1.04 19.59 1.40
N TYR A 62 -0.23 19.95 1.57
CA TYR A 62 -0.61 21.14 2.32
C TYR A 62 -0.59 20.93 3.84
N VAL A 63 -0.81 19.71 4.32
CA VAL A 63 -0.97 19.42 5.76
C VAL A 63 0.30 18.89 6.41
N LEU A 64 1.12 18.11 5.69
CA LEU A 64 2.22 17.35 6.28
C LEU A 64 3.60 17.91 5.89
N PRO A 65 4.58 17.90 6.81
CA PRO A 65 5.96 18.21 6.48
C PRO A 65 6.51 17.26 5.39
N PRO A 66 7.32 17.75 4.43
CA PRO A 66 7.92 16.93 3.36
C PRO A 66 8.61 15.65 3.86
N ARG A 67 9.24 15.72 5.04
CA ARG A 67 9.93 14.59 5.68
C ARG A 67 9.01 13.44 6.13
N TRP A 68 7.69 13.66 6.26
CA TRP A 68 6.75 12.64 6.73
C TRP A 68 6.15 11.82 5.59
N TRP A 69 6.29 12.30 4.36
CA TRP A 69 5.65 11.75 3.18
C TRP A 69 5.92 10.26 2.94
N PRO A 70 7.18 9.77 2.94
CA PRO A 70 7.44 8.36 2.65
C PRO A 70 6.72 7.42 3.62
N ALA A 71 6.76 7.75 4.92
CA ALA A 71 6.12 6.94 5.96
C ALA A 71 4.59 7.01 5.86
N TYR A 72 4.04 8.19 5.58
CA TYR A 72 2.60 8.38 5.39
C TYR A 72 2.08 7.61 4.17
N THR A 73 2.77 7.70 3.03
CA THR A 73 2.40 6.97 1.80
C THR A 73 2.36 5.46 2.05
N VAL A 74 3.37 4.89 2.72
CA VAL A 74 3.38 3.47 3.07
C VAL A 74 2.20 3.12 3.99
N GLY A 75 1.95 3.92 5.03
CA GLY A 75 0.82 3.72 5.93
C GLY A 75 -0.54 3.77 5.22
N ALA A 76 -0.74 4.75 4.35
CA ALA A 76 -1.96 4.93 3.59
C ALA A 76 -2.19 3.79 2.58
N CYS A 77 -1.16 3.42 1.80
CA CYS A 77 -1.24 2.30 0.85
C CYS A 77 -1.53 0.97 1.56
N THR A 78 -0.86 0.72 2.69
CA THR A 78 -1.10 -0.48 3.49
C THR A 78 -2.52 -0.48 4.07
N SER A 79 -3.01 0.66 4.56
CA SER A 79 -4.39 0.79 5.06
C SER A 79 -5.42 0.52 3.97
N LEU A 80 -5.21 1.07 2.77
CA LEU A 80 -6.09 0.83 1.62
C LEU A 80 -6.15 -0.66 1.26
N ALA A 81 -4.99 -1.33 1.21
CA ALA A 81 -4.93 -2.76 0.94
C ALA A 81 -5.69 -3.59 2.00
N LEU A 82 -5.51 -3.26 3.29
CA LEU A 82 -6.24 -3.91 4.39
C LEU A 82 -7.75 -3.72 4.27
N ILE A 83 -8.19 -2.50 3.95
CA ILE A 83 -9.61 -2.20 3.75
C ILE A 83 -10.15 -3.03 2.58
N LEU A 84 -9.50 -3.00 1.41
CA LEU A 84 -9.95 -3.74 0.23
C LEU A 84 -10.07 -5.25 0.48
N VAL A 85 -9.11 -5.85 1.20
CA VAL A 85 -9.16 -7.26 1.59
C VAL A 85 -10.27 -7.54 2.60
N ALA A 86 -10.59 -6.58 3.48
CA ALA A 86 -11.62 -6.74 4.49
C ALA A 86 -13.05 -6.52 3.96
N VAL A 87 -13.26 -5.72 2.90
CA VAL A 87 -14.60 -5.40 2.35
C VAL A 87 -15.50 -6.64 2.20
N PRO A 88 -15.06 -7.77 1.61
CA PRO A 88 -15.94 -8.93 1.41
C PRO A 88 -16.43 -9.59 2.71
N VAL A 89 -15.67 -9.45 3.81
CA VAL A 89 -15.96 -10.13 5.08
C VAL A 89 -16.64 -9.24 6.11
N LEU A 90 -16.57 -7.91 5.97
CA LEU A 90 -17.18 -6.95 6.90
C LEU A 90 -18.71 -7.12 7.03
N GLY A 91 -19.40 -7.39 5.91
CA GLY A 91 -20.85 -7.59 5.88
C GLY A 91 -21.30 -9.04 6.07
N ARG A 92 -20.37 -9.96 6.34
CA ARG A 92 -20.64 -11.42 6.35
C ARG A 92 -21.35 -11.95 5.10
N GLY A 93 -21.14 -11.34 3.94
CA GLY A 93 -21.86 -11.63 2.69
C GLY A 93 -21.69 -13.05 2.15
N GLY A 94 -20.77 -13.84 2.70
CA GLY A 94 -20.54 -15.26 2.37
C GLY A 94 -20.83 -16.23 3.52
N ALA A 95 -21.56 -15.80 4.58
CA ALA A 95 -21.95 -16.70 5.65
C ALA A 95 -22.87 -17.81 5.14
N VAL A 96 -22.62 -19.05 5.56
CA VAL A 96 -23.40 -20.21 5.15
C VAL A 96 -24.40 -20.55 6.26
N PRO A 97 -25.72 -20.59 5.97
CA PRO A 97 -26.72 -20.97 6.95
C PRO A 97 -26.43 -22.36 7.55
N GLY A 98 -26.39 -22.43 8.89
CA GLY A 98 -26.13 -23.69 9.62
C GLY A 98 -24.65 -24.05 9.77
N ASN A 99 -23.72 -23.20 9.34
CA ASN A 99 -22.29 -23.36 9.63
C ASN A 99 -21.67 -22.07 10.18
N ASP A 100 -21.73 -21.95 11.50
CA ASP A 100 -21.28 -20.74 12.22
C ASP A 100 -19.75 -20.58 12.25
N THR A 101 -18.98 -21.59 11.81
CA THR A 101 -17.51 -21.48 11.69
C THR A 101 -17.07 -20.61 10.50
N ILE A 102 -17.96 -20.41 9.52
CA ILE A 102 -17.69 -19.54 8.38
C ILE A 102 -17.91 -18.09 8.79
N LEU A 103 -16.84 -17.30 8.66
CA LEU A 103 -16.79 -15.90 9.05
C LEU A 103 -17.06 -15.68 10.56
N ASP A 104 -16.66 -16.61 11.43
CA ASP A 104 -16.93 -16.53 12.88
C ASP A 104 -16.29 -15.32 13.59
N ARG A 105 -15.28 -14.70 12.97
CA ARG A 105 -14.48 -13.64 13.57
C ARG A 105 -15.14 -12.27 13.53
N ASP A 106 -14.76 -11.44 14.50
CA ASP A 106 -15.02 -10.00 14.47
C ASP A 106 -14.05 -9.31 13.49
N TYR A 107 -14.42 -9.33 12.22
CA TYR A 107 -13.64 -8.67 11.15
C TYR A 107 -13.55 -7.15 11.30
N PRO A 108 -14.59 -6.42 11.73
CA PRO A 108 -14.46 -5.00 12.06
C PRO A 108 -13.37 -4.74 13.10
N LEU A 109 -13.37 -5.49 14.21
CA LEU A 109 -12.35 -5.36 15.25
C LEU A 109 -10.96 -5.72 14.72
N GLY A 110 -10.84 -6.81 13.94
CA GLY A 110 -9.59 -7.22 13.32
C GLY A 110 -9.03 -6.16 12.37
N LEU A 111 -9.87 -5.54 11.55
CA LEU A 111 -9.49 -4.44 10.66
C LEU A 111 -9.02 -3.21 11.44
N LEU A 112 -9.78 -2.81 12.46
CA LEU A 112 -9.40 -1.67 13.31
C LEU A 112 -8.07 -1.92 14.02
N ALA A 113 -7.86 -3.13 14.54
CA ALA A 113 -6.60 -3.52 15.17
C ALA A 113 -5.43 -3.47 14.16
N ALA A 114 -5.62 -4.00 12.95
CA ALA A 114 -4.59 -3.96 11.90
C ALA A 114 -4.24 -2.51 11.49
N LEU A 115 -5.23 -1.66 11.30
CA LEU A 115 -5.03 -0.24 11.01
C LEU A 115 -4.29 0.46 12.15
N ALA A 116 -4.67 0.19 13.41
CA ALA A 116 -4.00 0.75 14.57
C ALA A 116 -2.50 0.35 14.62
N VAL A 117 -2.18 -0.91 14.32
CA VAL A 117 -0.78 -1.39 14.24
C VAL A 117 -0.01 -0.67 13.14
N VAL A 118 -0.59 -0.50 11.94
CA VAL A 118 0.04 0.22 10.84
C VAL A 118 0.38 1.66 11.24
N TRP A 119 -0.59 2.39 11.80
CA TRP A 119 -0.37 3.79 12.17
C TRP A 119 0.52 3.94 13.40
N ALA A 120 0.51 3.00 14.34
CA ALA A 120 1.48 2.94 15.42
C ALA A 120 2.92 2.78 14.89
N ALA A 121 3.13 1.93 13.88
CA ALA A 121 4.42 1.75 13.23
C ALA A 121 4.89 3.02 12.50
N VAL A 122 3.97 3.69 11.77
CA VAL A 122 4.25 4.98 11.11
C VAL A 122 4.66 6.03 12.15
N ALA A 123 3.90 6.16 13.23
CA ALA A 123 4.21 7.11 14.31
C ALA A 123 5.56 6.81 14.96
N ALA A 124 5.84 5.55 15.27
CA ALA A 124 7.12 5.11 15.84
C ALA A 124 8.30 5.47 14.91
N TYR A 125 8.16 5.22 13.61
CA TYR A 125 9.18 5.56 12.61
C TYR A 125 9.45 7.08 12.56
N LEU A 126 8.40 7.90 12.53
CA LEU A 126 8.53 9.36 12.49
C LEU A 126 9.18 9.93 13.76
N LEU A 127 8.88 9.36 14.93
CA LEU A 127 9.49 9.75 16.20
C LEU A 127 10.98 9.41 16.24
N VAL A 128 11.38 8.22 15.79
CA VAL A 128 12.79 7.77 15.78
C VAL A 128 13.62 8.55 14.76
N SER A 129 13.10 8.73 13.54
CA SER A 129 13.78 9.47 12.47
C SER A 129 13.98 10.96 12.80
N GLY A 130 12.99 11.59 13.45
CA GLY A 130 13.09 12.97 13.92
C GLY A 130 14.18 13.17 14.97
N ARG A 131 14.37 12.19 15.88
CA ARG A 131 15.42 12.24 16.91
C ARG A 131 16.82 12.12 16.31
N ARG A 132 17.03 11.24 15.32
CA ARG A 132 18.32 11.06 14.64
C ARG A 132 18.78 12.32 13.92
N THR A 133 17.84 13.02 13.27
CA THR A 133 18.14 14.26 12.53
C THR A 133 18.55 15.40 13.47
N ARG A 134 17.90 15.52 14.65
CA ARG A 134 18.29 16.50 15.68
C ARG A 134 19.63 16.18 16.34
N ALA A 135 19.90 14.91 16.64
CA ALA A 135 21.16 14.48 17.24
C ALA A 135 22.37 14.76 16.31
N ALA A 136 22.21 14.55 14.99
CA ALA A 136 23.23 14.89 14.00
C ALA A 136 23.49 16.40 13.90
N ALA A 137 22.45 17.24 13.99
CA ALA A 137 22.58 18.70 13.96
C ALA A 137 23.17 19.30 15.26
N ALA A 138 23.18 18.54 16.36
CA ALA A 138 23.80 18.90 17.63
C ALA A 138 25.27 18.43 17.75
N GLY A 139 25.82 17.77 16.71
CA GLY A 139 27.25 17.43 16.60
C GLY A 139 28.16 18.67 16.56
N PRO A 140 29.46 18.52 16.90
CA PRO A 140 30.21 19.47 17.70
C PRO A 140 30.48 20.80 16.98
N ARG A 141 29.70 21.83 17.33
CA ARG A 141 29.99 23.25 17.05
C ARG A 141 31.09 23.84 17.94
N ASN A 142 31.68 23.04 18.83
CA ASN A 142 32.70 23.45 19.80
C ASN A 142 34.09 22.94 19.43
N ALA A 143 34.49 23.13 18.18
CA ALA A 143 35.89 22.99 17.75
C ALA A 143 36.34 24.32 17.14
N HIS A 144 36.27 25.40 17.92
CA HIS A 144 37.12 26.56 17.65
C HIS A 144 38.41 26.34 18.45
N PRO A 145 39.54 26.03 17.81
CA PRO A 145 40.80 25.99 18.51
C PRO A 145 41.10 27.43 18.95
N ALA A 146 40.99 27.67 20.25
CA ALA A 146 41.68 28.79 20.88
C ALA A 146 43.17 28.55 20.69
N ASN A 147 43.85 29.51 20.03
CA ASN A 147 45.28 29.83 20.08
C ASN A 147 45.95 29.88 18.70
N ASP A 148 46.26 31.10 18.26
CA ASP A 148 47.60 31.47 17.79
C ASP A 148 47.71 32.99 18.04
N SER A 149 48.32 33.45 19.12
CA SER A 149 49.75 33.59 19.43
C SER A 149 50.13 35.07 19.40
N GLY A 150 50.62 35.56 20.54
CA GLY A 150 51.18 36.89 20.64
C GLY A 150 52.51 36.96 19.90
N HIS A 151 52.76 38.11 19.27
CA HIS A 151 53.99 38.88 19.30
C HIS A 151 53.71 40.26 18.70
#